data_AF-A0A1Y1RGQ8-F1
#
_entry.id   AF-A0A1Y1RGQ8-F1
#
_cell.length_a   1.000
_cell.length_b   1.000
_cell.length_c   1.000
_cell.angle_alpha   90.00
_cell.angle_beta   90.00
_cell.angle_gamma   90.00
#
_symmetry.space_group_name_H-M   'P 1'
#
loop_
_entity.id
_entity.type
_entity.pdbx_description
1 polymer ?
#
loop_
_entity_poly.entity_id
_entity_poly.type
_entity_poly.pdbx_seq_one_letter_code
_entity_poly.pdbx_strand_id
1 'polypeptide(L)'
;MLKKMVLILMMLSIWTRIGNAQELYINEFLASNTACFPDENGEYDDWIEIYNADDQPVNIGGMYITDDLSDAIAWQIPDTDPNATTIPARGFLILWADKESEQGPLHVEIKLSGDGEQIGLFADDTTPIDTLTFGSQTTDISYGRLTDGGEEWGFFGYPSPGEGNENGELGIEEEEVTERIGFFLRQNYPNPMADRKQPGTAIGFYLPRAAKIDLSVYNATGQKVESLWKGWRPAGEGTVQWLPSEHHANGIYYYTLRYEEKLHTKRMLLLR
;
A
#
# COMPACT_ATOMS: atom_id res chain seq x y z
N MET A 1 -68.81 37.01 -18.21
CA MET A 1 -67.47 36.74 -18.77
C MET A 1 -66.48 36.65 -17.62
N LEU A 2 -66.04 35.44 -17.25
CA LEU A 2 -65.16 35.21 -16.09
C LEU A 2 -63.78 34.81 -16.63
N LYS A 3 -62.75 35.64 -16.38
CA LYS A 3 -61.35 35.35 -16.74
C LYS A 3 -60.81 34.25 -15.83
N LYS A 4 -60.42 33.10 -16.39
CA LYS A 4 -59.64 32.08 -15.68
C LYS A 4 -58.17 32.53 -15.63
N MET A 5 -57.68 32.82 -14.42
CA MET A 5 -56.25 32.97 -14.11
C MET A 5 -55.66 31.57 -13.97
N VAL A 6 -54.67 31.24 -14.79
CA VAL A 6 -53.83 30.05 -14.62
C VAL A 6 -52.65 30.46 -13.74
N LEU A 7 -52.60 29.92 -12.52
CA LEU A 7 -51.47 30.09 -11.61
C LEU A 7 -50.46 28.98 -11.93
N ILE A 8 -49.34 29.34 -12.57
CA ILE A 8 -48.22 28.41 -12.77
C ILE A 8 -47.39 28.45 -11.49
N LEU A 9 -47.50 27.40 -10.68
CA LEU A 9 -46.61 27.17 -9.55
C LEU A 9 -45.27 26.66 -10.09
N MET A 10 -44.26 27.54 -10.20
CA MET A 10 -42.88 27.13 -10.38
C MET A 10 -42.39 26.59 -9.03
N MET A 11 -42.28 25.27 -8.88
CA MET A 11 -41.44 24.69 -7.84
C MET A 11 -39.98 24.97 -8.19
N LEU A 12 -39.36 25.97 -7.55
CA LEU A 12 -37.91 26.00 -7.45
C LEU A 12 -37.51 24.93 -6.43
N SER A 13 -37.09 23.76 -6.91
CA SER A 13 -36.30 22.84 -6.11
C SER A 13 -34.93 23.48 -5.89
N ILE A 14 -34.72 24.09 -4.74
CA ILE A 14 -33.39 24.46 -4.25
C ILE A 14 -32.73 23.14 -3.87
N TRP A 15 -31.86 22.63 -4.73
CA TRP A 15 -30.91 21.60 -4.31
C TRP A 15 -29.83 22.34 -3.52
N THR A 16 -29.90 22.27 -2.20
CA THR A 16 -28.72 22.53 -1.40
C THR A 16 -27.71 21.47 -1.82
N ARG A 17 -26.63 21.87 -2.51
CA ARG A 17 -25.45 21.02 -2.55
C ARG A 17 -24.99 20.93 -1.10
N ILE A 18 -25.34 19.83 -0.43
CA ILE A 18 -24.54 19.36 0.70
C ILE A 18 -23.15 19.25 0.08
N GLY A 19 -22.18 20.02 0.58
CA GLY A 19 -20.80 19.89 0.10
C GLY A 19 -20.45 18.41 0.16
N ASN A 20 -19.87 17.86 -0.90
CA ASN A 20 -19.38 16.48 -0.84
C ASN A 20 -18.54 16.38 0.43
N ALA A 21 -18.92 15.48 1.33
CA ALA A 21 -18.01 15.07 2.38
C ALA A 21 -16.77 14.54 1.66
N GLN A 22 -15.60 15.05 2.02
CA GLN A 22 -14.35 14.61 1.43
C GLN A 22 -14.19 13.11 1.74
N GLU A 23 -14.23 12.27 0.72
CA GLU A 23 -14.26 10.80 0.86
C GLU A 23 -12.83 10.25 0.92
N LEU A 24 -12.09 10.64 1.96
CA LEU A 24 -10.78 10.11 2.29
C LEU A 24 -10.91 9.00 3.33
N TYR A 25 -10.15 7.93 3.15
CA TYR A 25 -10.18 6.76 4.03
C TYR A 25 -8.77 6.36 4.42
N ILE A 26 -8.59 5.99 5.68
CA ILE A 26 -7.48 5.13 6.07
C ILE A 26 -7.78 3.78 5.42
N ASN A 27 -6.93 3.35 4.49
CA ASN A 27 -7.23 2.23 3.60
C ASN A 27 -6.51 0.95 3.98
N GLU A 28 -5.23 1.05 4.31
CA GLU A 28 -4.36 -0.06 4.71
C GLU A 28 -3.23 0.50 5.57
N PHE A 29 -2.69 -0.28 6.50
CA PHE A 29 -1.49 0.10 7.24
C PHE A 29 -0.66 -1.13 7.60
N LEU A 30 0.62 -0.91 7.89
CA LEU A 30 1.53 -1.90 8.43
C LEU A 30 2.24 -1.30 9.64
N ALA A 31 2.02 -1.86 10.83
CA ALA A 31 2.58 -1.37 12.10
C ALA A 31 3.84 -2.15 12.56
N SER A 32 4.30 -3.08 11.74
CA SER A 32 5.57 -3.78 11.96
C SER A 32 6.11 -4.23 10.62
N ASN A 33 7.11 -3.51 10.13
CA ASN A 33 7.70 -3.75 8.83
C ASN A 33 9.17 -4.16 8.98
N THR A 34 9.56 -5.29 8.39
CA THR A 34 10.98 -5.68 8.34
C THR A 34 11.45 -6.08 6.95
N ALA A 35 10.50 -6.32 6.03
CA ALA A 35 10.79 -6.74 4.67
C ALA A 35 9.73 -6.30 3.64
N CYS A 36 8.62 -5.71 4.07
CA CYS A 36 7.50 -5.29 3.24
C CYS A 36 7.59 -3.82 2.83
N PHE A 37 7.91 -3.54 1.55
CA PHE A 37 7.77 -2.20 0.97
C PHE A 37 8.60 -1.14 1.73
N PRO A 38 9.90 -1.02 1.40
CA PRO A 38 10.73 -0.02 2.04
C PRO A 38 10.41 1.37 1.49
N ASP A 39 10.77 2.39 2.26
CA ASP A 39 10.72 3.79 1.85
C ASP A 39 11.75 4.12 0.75
N GLU A 40 11.81 5.40 0.37
CA GLU A 40 12.80 5.92 -0.58
C GLU A 40 14.27 5.72 -0.15
N ASN A 41 14.53 5.57 1.15
CA ASN A 41 15.84 5.39 1.74
C ASN A 41 16.23 3.92 1.91
N GLY A 42 15.29 2.99 1.68
CA GLY A 42 15.49 1.55 1.82
C GLY A 42 15.21 1.02 3.22
N GLU A 43 14.54 1.82 4.06
CA GLU A 43 14.15 1.52 5.43
C GLU A 43 12.75 0.89 5.44
N TYR A 44 12.52 -0.03 6.38
CA TYR A 44 11.27 -0.79 6.46
C TYR A 44 10.44 -0.22 7.60
N ASP A 45 9.78 0.89 7.31
CA ASP A 45 9.02 1.63 8.31
C ASP A 45 7.55 1.25 8.35
N ASP A 46 6.93 1.63 9.45
CA ASP A 46 5.49 1.54 9.59
C ASP A 46 4.87 2.55 8.63
N TRP A 47 3.74 2.19 8.04
CA TRP A 47 3.09 3.07 7.07
C TRP A 47 1.59 3.01 7.15
N ILE A 48 0.97 4.11 6.73
CA ILE A 48 -0.47 4.32 6.67
C ILE A 48 -0.81 4.76 5.26
N GLU A 49 -1.70 4.04 4.60
CA GLU A 49 -2.22 4.40 3.29
C GLU A 49 -3.54 5.16 3.41
N ILE A 50 -3.61 6.30 2.73
CA ILE A 50 -4.82 7.08 2.57
C ILE A 50 -5.37 6.88 1.15
N TYR A 51 -6.62 6.45 1.04
CA TYR A 51 -7.34 6.32 -0.22
C TYR A 51 -8.25 7.53 -0.45
N ASN A 52 -8.22 8.06 -1.67
CA ASN A 52 -9.15 9.09 -2.14
C ASN A 52 -10.27 8.49 -3.00
N ALA A 53 -11.47 8.38 -2.44
CA ALA A 53 -12.64 7.92 -3.16
C ALA A 53 -13.33 9.02 -3.98
N ASP A 54 -12.84 10.26 -4.00
CA ASP A 54 -13.38 11.27 -4.90
C ASP A 54 -12.97 11.03 -6.36
N ASP A 55 -13.80 11.53 -7.28
CA ASP A 55 -13.49 11.57 -8.71
C ASP A 55 -12.56 12.74 -9.09
N GLN A 56 -12.07 13.48 -8.10
CA GLN A 56 -11.11 14.59 -8.26
C GLN A 56 -9.92 14.40 -7.33
N PRO A 57 -8.74 14.94 -7.68
CA PRO A 57 -7.59 14.93 -6.78
C PRO A 57 -7.89 15.69 -5.48
N VAL A 58 -7.35 15.19 -4.38
CA VAL A 58 -7.52 15.73 -3.04
C VAL A 58 -6.15 16.00 -2.44
N ASN A 59 -5.90 17.24 -2.03
CA ASN A 59 -4.70 17.59 -1.25
C ASN A 59 -4.99 17.36 0.25
N ILE A 60 -4.15 16.54 0.90
CA ILE A 60 -4.22 16.27 2.33
C ILE A 60 -3.24 17.12 3.16
N GLY A 61 -2.38 17.90 2.52
CA GLY A 61 -1.52 18.86 3.21
C GLY A 61 -2.34 19.82 4.08
N GLY A 62 -1.92 20.00 5.32
CA GLY A 62 -2.60 20.80 6.34
C GLY A 62 -3.57 20.01 7.23
N MET A 63 -3.95 18.79 6.84
CA MET A 63 -4.69 17.85 7.70
C MET A 63 -3.79 17.28 8.80
N TYR A 64 -4.39 16.59 9.76
CA TYR A 64 -3.69 15.99 10.89
C TYR A 64 -3.78 14.46 10.86
N ILE A 65 -2.69 13.80 11.23
CA ILE A 65 -2.60 12.35 11.44
C ILE A 65 -2.21 12.09 12.90
N THR A 66 -2.77 11.05 13.50
CA THR A 66 -2.50 10.66 14.89
C THR A 66 -2.55 9.15 15.09
N ASP A 67 -1.77 8.66 16.06
CA ASP A 67 -1.80 7.30 16.63
C ASP A 67 -2.59 7.24 17.97
N ASP A 68 -3.02 8.39 18.50
CA ASP A 68 -3.81 8.53 19.73
C ASP A 68 -5.01 9.46 19.49
N LEU A 69 -6.23 8.91 19.51
CA LEU A 69 -7.46 9.71 19.26
C LEU A 69 -7.75 10.73 20.37
N SER A 70 -7.04 10.70 21.50
CA SER A 70 -7.10 11.74 22.51
C SER A 70 -6.24 12.97 22.16
N ASP A 71 -5.33 12.84 21.19
CA ASP A 71 -4.55 13.93 20.58
C ASP A 71 -4.82 13.98 19.06
N ALA A 72 -5.92 14.61 18.69
CA ALA A 72 -6.38 14.71 17.29
C ALA A 72 -5.42 15.47 16.36
N ILE A 73 -4.44 16.20 16.90
CA ILE A 73 -3.52 17.07 16.15
C ILE A 73 -2.05 16.70 16.38
N ALA A 74 -1.76 15.43 16.69
CA ALA A 74 -0.42 14.92 16.97
C ALA A 74 0.61 15.36 15.91
N TRP A 75 0.28 15.21 14.63
CA TRP A 75 1.12 15.70 13.54
C TRP A 75 0.29 16.33 12.41
N GLN A 76 0.70 17.52 11.97
CA GLN A 76 0.15 18.15 10.77
C GLN A 76 0.93 17.70 9.55
N ILE A 77 0.26 17.10 8.57
CA ILE A 77 0.85 16.78 7.28
C ILE A 77 1.28 18.10 6.61
N PRO A 78 2.55 18.28 6.23
CA PRO A 78 3.04 19.53 5.67
C PRO A 78 2.21 20.02 4.46
N ASP A 79 1.79 21.28 4.47
CA ASP A 79 1.06 21.93 3.37
C ASP A 79 1.99 22.63 2.36
N THR A 80 3.30 22.42 2.51
CA THR A 80 4.36 23.13 1.78
C THR A 80 4.67 22.55 0.41
N ASP A 81 4.33 21.28 0.15
CA ASP A 81 4.49 20.63 -1.16
C ASP A 81 3.22 19.88 -1.63
N PRO A 82 2.28 20.60 -2.26
CA PRO A 82 1.07 20.00 -2.81
C PRO A 82 1.32 18.92 -3.87
N ASN A 83 2.50 18.84 -4.50
CA ASN A 83 2.75 17.78 -5.47
C ASN A 83 2.97 16.43 -4.77
N ALA A 84 3.52 16.45 -3.56
CA ALA A 84 3.69 15.26 -2.74
C ALA A 84 2.40 14.89 -2.00
N THR A 85 1.64 15.88 -1.51
CA THR A 85 0.48 15.67 -0.64
C THR A 85 -0.88 15.63 -1.36
N THR A 86 -0.89 15.70 -2.70
CA THR A 86 -2.12 15.51 -3.49
C THR A 86 -2.30 14.07 -3.92
N ILE A 87 -3.37 13.45 -3.44
CA ILE A 87 -3.82 12.13 -3.86
C ILE A 87 -4.65 12.28 -5.14
N PRO A 88 -4.31 11.60 -6.25
CA PRO A 88 -5.15 11.58 -7.45
C PRO A 88 -6.57 11.08 -7.18
N ALA A 89 -7.49 11.37 -8.11
CA ALA A 89 -8.83 10.77 -8.07
C ALA A 89 -8.72 9.24 -8.08
N ARG A 90 -9.41 8.55 -7.15
CA ARG A 90 -9.32 7.09 -6.97
C ARG A 90 -7.89 6.60 -6.68
N GLY A 91 -7.01 7.48 -6.22
CA GLY A 91 -5.61 7.19 -5.93
C GLY A 91 -5.35 6.91 -4.45
N PHE A 92 -4.11 6.55 -4.18
CA PHE A 92 -3.59 6.20 -2.86
C PHE A 92 -2.36 7.05 -2.55
N LEU A 93 -2.10 7.30 -1.27
CA LEU A 93 -0.89 7.96 -0.81
C LEU A 93 -0.43 7.32 0.49
N ILE A 94 0.87 7.06 0.59
CA ILE A 94 1.51 6.48 1.76
C ILE A 94 2.05 7.58 2.65
N LEU A 95 1.80 7.47 3.96
CA LEU A 95 2.46 8.22 5.01
C LEU A 95 3.35 7.26 5.80
N TRP A 96 4.64 7.57 5.96
CA TRP A 96 5.60 6.81 6.73
C TRP A 96 5.56 7.23 8.19
N ALA A 97 5.14 6.33 9.08
CA ALA A 97 5.01 6.55 10.52
C ALA A 97 6.30 6.14 11.24
N ASP A 98 7.36 6.91 10.99
CA ASP A 98 8.74 6.60 11.40
C ASP A 98 9.36 7.59 12.39
N LYS A 99 8.78 8.79 12.53
CA LYS A 99 9.36 9.93 13.27
C LYS A 99 10.63 10.49 12.65
N GLU A 100 10.67 10.51 11.32
CA GLU A 100 11.79 11.04 10.55
C GLU A 100 11.31 12.07 9.52
N SER A 101 10.55 13.09 9.98
CA SER A 101 9.98 14.12 9.09
C SER A 101 11.00 14.92 8.27
N GLU A 102 12.29 14.86 8.60
CA GLU A 102 13.36 15.41 7.78
C GLU A 102 13.57 14.69 6.44
N GLN A 103 13.06 13.46 6.29
CA GLN A 103 13.18 12.69 5.05
C GLN A 103 12.22 13.18 3.96
N GLY A 104 11.06 13.73 4.33
CA GLY A 104 10.12 14.29 3.35
C GLY A 104 8.75 14.59 3.93
N PRO A 105 7.86 15.25 3.15
CA PRO A 105 6.53 15.65 3.61
C PRO A 105 5.58 14.49 3.88
N LEU A 106 5.94 13.27 3.51
CA LEU A 106 5.17 12.05 3.76
C LEU A 106 5.69 11.24 4.95
N HIS A 107 6.82 11.64 5.54
CA HIS A 107 7.32 11.08 6.80
C HIS A 107 6.71 11.87 7.96
N VAL A 108 6.01 11.19 8.85
CA VAL A 108 5.16 11.80 9.88
C VAL A 108 5.71 11.51 11.28
N GLU A 109 5.50 12.44 12.21
CA GLU A 109 6.04 12.36 13.59
C GLU A 109 5.22 11.46 14.54
N ILE A 110 4.58 10.43 13.98
CA ILE A 110 3.88 9.37 14.73
C ILE A 110 4.53 8.02 14.43
N LYS A 111 4.30 7.01 15.27
CA LYS A 111 4.84 5.66 15.01
C LYS A 111 3.87 4.61 15.49
N LEU A 112 3.62 3.61 14.66
CA LEU A 112 2.62 2.62 15.01
C LEU A 112 3.14 1.56 16.00
N SER A 113 2.26 1.12 16.89
CA SER A 113 2.48 0.02 17.84
C SER A 113 1.94 -1.29 17.29
N GLY A 114 2.81 -2.29 17.15
CA GLY A 114 2.42 -3.65 16.80
C GLY A 114 1.53 -4.35 17.84
N ASP A 115 1.40 -3.84 19.06
CA ASP A 115 0.49 -4.41 20.09
C ASP A 115 -0.97 -3.92 19.95
N GLY A 116 -1.22 -2.95 19.05
CA GLY A 116 -2.53 -2.35 18.80
C GLY A 116 -2.74 -0.99 19.48
N GLU A 117 -3.43 -0.09 18.77
CA GLU A 117 -3.70 1.30 19.16
C GLU A 117 -4.75 1.94 18.23
N GLN A 118 -4.68 3.26 17.99
CA GLN A 118 -5.57 3.95 17.05
C GLN A 118 -4.83 4.58 15.88
N ILE A 119 -5.57 4.90 14.81
CA ILE A 119 -5.13 5.78 13.72
C ILE A 119 -6.26 6.77 13.48
N GLY A 120 -5.95 8.04 13.31
CA GLY A 120 -6.94 9.06 12.98
C GLY A 120 -6.45 10.05 11.95
N LEU A 121 -7.26 10.30 10.92
CA LEU A 121 -7.10 11.40 9.97
C LEU A 121 -8.13 12.48 10.29
N PHE A 122 -7.67 13.71 10.47
CA PHE A 122 -8.49 14.83 10.95
C PHE A 122 -8.33 16.06 10.06
N ALA A 123 -9.43 16.77 9.79
CA ALA A 123 -9.39 18.05 9.10
C ALA A 123 -8.92 19.20 10.01
N ASP A 124 -9.27 19.11 11.30
CA ASP A 124 -8.89 20.01 12.39
C ASP A 124 -9.00 19.28 13.74
N ASP A 125 -8.77 19.98 14.85
CA ASP A 125 -8.79 19.41 16.21
C ASP A 125 -10.13 18.81 16.67
N THR A 126 -11.21 18.99 15.90
CA THR A 126 -12.55 18.51 16.24
C THR A 126 -13.24 17.69 15.16
N THR A 127 -12.70 17.67 13.94
CA THR A 127 -13.37 17.11 12.78
C THR A 127 -12.63 15.87 12.26
N PRO A 128 -13.01 14.66 12.71
CA PRO A 128 -12.47 13.44 12.15
C PRO A 128 -12.93 13.26 10.71
N ILE A 129 -12.00 12.88 9.84
CA ILE A 129 -12.26 12.44 8.48
C ILE A 129 -12.47 10.92 8.49
N ASP A 130 -11.52 10.18 9.06
CA ASP A 130 -11.61 8.74 9.28
C ASP A 130 -10.79 8.34 10.51
N THR A 131 -11.22 7.28 11.19
CA THR A 131 -10.54 6.77 12.40
C THR A 131 -10.63 5.26 12.47
N LEU A 132 -9.58 4.65 12.98
CA LEU A 132 -9.49 3.21 13.23
C LEU A 132 -8.98 2.96 14.65
N THR A 133 -9.49 1.93 15.29
CA THR A 133 -8.84 1.29 16.44
C THR A 133 -8.52 -0.14 16.05
N PHE A 134 -7.27 -0.56 16.19
CA PHE A 134 -6.79 -1.86 15.74
C PHE A 134 -6.13 -2.63 16.90
N GLY A 135 -6.07 -3.96 16.75
CA GLY A 135 -5.46 -4.86 17.74
C GLY A 135 -4.00 -5.19 17.41
N SER A 136 -3.47 -6.24 18.04
CA SER A 136 -2.12 -6.73 17.72
C SER A 136 -1.91 -6.96 16.23
N GLN A 137 -0.70 -6.72 15.76
CA GLN A 137 -0.27 -6.85 14.37
C GLN A 137 0.92 -7.81 14.28
N THR A 138 0.99 -8.57 13.20
CA THR A 138 2.18 -9.36 12.87
C THR A 138 3.14 -8.55 12.02
N THR A 139 4.43 -8.76 12.24
CA THR A 139 5.46 -8.30 11.31
C THR A 139 5.17 -8.75 9.88
N ASP A 140 5.24 -7.79 8.94
CA ASP A 140 5.08 -7.95 7.50
C ASP A 140 3.66 -8.35 7.02
N ILE A 141 2.64 -8.34 7.90
CA ILE A 141 1.22 -8.51 7.56
C ILE A 141 0.50 -7.19 7.83
N SER A 142 -0.07 -6.59 6.78
CA SER A 142 -0.82 -5.35 6.92
C SER A 142 -2.28 -5.62 7.30
N TYR A 143 -2.95 -4.59 7.78
CA TYR A 143 -4.38 -4.61 8.07
C TYR A 143 -5.05 -3.47 7.32
N GLY A 144 -6.14 -3.76 6.63
CA GLY A 144 -6.75 -2.82 5.69
C GLY A 144 -8.22 -3.09 5.43
N ARG A 145 -8.86 -2.18 4.72
CA ARG A 145 -10.23 -2.33 4.22
C ARG A 145 -10.25 -3.36 3.09
N LEU A 146 -11.14 -4.35 3.14
CA LEU A 146 -11.23 -5.41 2.12
C LEU A 146 -11.69 -4.91 0.75
N THR A 147 -12.28 -3.74 0.71
CA THR A 147 -12.62 -2.99 -0.50
C THR A 147 -12.20 -1.56 -0.23
N ASP A 148 -11.55 -0.90 -1.19
CA ASP A 148 -11.04 0.46 -0.99
C ASP A 148 -12.17 1.41 -0.52
N GLY A 149 -11.97 2.05 0.64
CA GLY A 149 -12.99 2.89 1.30
C GLY A 149 -14.22 2.16 1.85
N GLY A 150 -14.28 0.83 1.78
CA GLY A 150 -15.36 -0.01 2.31
C GLY A 150 -15.27 -0.25 3.83
N GLU A 151 -16.36 -0.69 4.45
CA GLU A 151 -16.45 -0.80 5.93
C GLU A 151 -15.78 -2.04 6.54
N GLU A 152 -15.57 -3.09 5.74
CA GLU A 152 -15.01 -4.35 6.22
C GLU A 152 -13.48 -4.29 6.26
N TRP A 153 -12.89 -4.72 7.37
CA TRP A 153 -11.44 -4.79 7.55
C TRP A 153 -10.96 -6.24 7.60
N GLY A 154 -9.73 -6.47 7.16
CA GLY A 154 -9.09 -7.78 7.22
C GLY A 154 -7.58 -7.68 7.10
N PHE A 155 -6.92 -8.82 7.35
CA PHE A 155 -5.47 -8.92 7.24
C PHE A 155 -5.05 -9.23 5.81
N PHE A 156 -3.91 -8.69 5.42
CA PHE A 156 -3.30 -8.82 4.11
C PHE A 156 -1.89 -9.39 4.32
N GLY A 157 -1.71 -10.67 4.03
CA GLY A 157 -0.36 -11.24 3.97
C GLY A 157 0.46 -10.80 2.76
N TYR A 158 -0.17 -10.06 1.86
CA TYR A 158 0.46 -9.42 0.73
C TYR A 158 0.01 -7.97 0.77
N PRO A 159 0.72 -7.11 1.51
CA PRO A 159 0.35 -5.71 1.57
C PRO A 159 0.28 -5.09 0.17
N SER A 160 -0.63 -4.14 -0.02
CA SER A 160 -0.92 -3.50 -1.31
C SER A 160 -0.58 -2.00 -1.38
N PRO A 161 0.54 -1.52 -0.81
CA PRO A 161 0.81 -0.08 -0.75
C PRO A 161 0.90 0.55 -2.14
N GLY A 162 0.13 1.63 -2.33
CA GLY A 162 0.00 2.39 -3.56
C GLY A 162 -0.95 1.79 -4.59
N GLU A 163 -1.63 0.69 -4.27
CA GLU A 163 -2.51 -0.06 -5.16
C GLU A 163 -3.84 -0.39 -4.45
N GLY A 164 -4.85 -0.83 -5.21
CA GLY A 164 -6.14 -1.21 -4.61
C GLY A 164 -6.10 -2.53 -3.84
N ASN A 165 -6.92 -2.63 -2.79
CA ASN A 165 -7.02 -3.81 -1.94
C ASN A 165 -7.78 -4.94 -2.66
N GLU A 166 -7.05 -5.97 -3.12
CA GLU A 166 -7.63 -7.10 -3.89
C GLU A 166 -7.59 -8.47 -3.17
N ASN A 167 -6.85 -8.62 -2.06
CA ASN A 167 -6.54 -9.93 -1.45
C ASN A 167 -6.65 -10.01 0.09
N GLY A 168 -7.39 -9.09 0.71
CA GLY A 168 -7.60 -9.15 2.16
C GLY A 168 -8.48 -10.33 2.58
N GLU A 169 -8.24 -10.89 3.76
CA GLU A 169 -9.04 -11.99 4.29
C GLU A 169 -9.89 -11.56 5.50
N LEU A 170 -11.22 -11.71 5.40
CA LEU A 170 -12.18 -11.35 6.45
C LEU A 170 -12.19 -12.37 7.60
N GLY A 171 -12.17 -11.89 8.85
CA GLY A 171 -12.54 -12.69 10.02
C GLY A 171 -11.60 -13.86 10.33
N ILE A 172 -10.34 -13.73 9.93
CA ILE A 172 -9.30 -14.71 10.21
C ILE A 172 -8.41 -14.16 11.31
N GLU A 173 -8.18 -14.99 12.32
CA GLU A 173 -7.22 -14.68 13.37
C GLU A 173 -5.80 -14.62 12.77
N GLU A 174 -4.99 -13.70 13.27
CA GLU A 174 -3.60 -13.43 12.85
C GLU A 174 -2.75 -14.71 12.62
N GLU A 175 -2.90 -15.69 13.50
CA GLU A 175 -2.16 -16.96 13.47
C GLU A 175 -2.60 -17.87 12.30
N GLU A 176 -3.90 -17.89 11.97
CA GLU A 176 -4.43 -18.60 10.79
C GLU A 176 -4.05 -17.90 9.49
N VAL A 177 -3.96 -16.57 9.50
CA VAL A 177 -3.47 -15.78 8.36
C VAL A 177 -2.03 -16.19 8.05
N THR A 178 -1.14 -16.21 9.05
CA THR A 178 0.26 -16.63 8.86
C THR A 178 0.38 -18.07 8.29
N GLU A 179 -0.50 -18.99 8.70
CA GLU A 179 -0.57 -20.33 8.13
C GLU A 179 -1.18 -20.38 6.69
N ARG A 180 -2.14 -19.50 6.37
CA ARG A 180 -2.83 -19.41 5.08
C ARG A 180 -2.05 -18.65 4.01
N ILE A 181 -1.34 -17.58 4.36
CA ILE A 181 -0.59 -16.71 3.43
C ILE A 181 0.47 -17.51 2.65
N GLY A 182 0.98 -18.59 3.24
CA GLY A 182 1.91 -19.48 2.58
C GLY A 182 3.24 -18.79 2.26
N PHE A 183 3.84 -19.16 1.13
CA PHE A 183 5.06 -18.52 0.64
C PHE A 183 4.68 -17.43 -0.37
N PHE A 184 5.45 -16.35 -0.42
CA PHE A 184 5.18 -15.24 -1.33
C PHE A 184 6.40 -14.77 -2.11
N LEU A 185 6.15 -14.03 -3.19
CA LEU A 185 7.16 -13.45 -4.06
C LEU A 185 6.88 -11.95 -4.25
N ARG A 186 7.80 -11.10 -3.81
CA ARG A 186 7.67 -9.65 -3.83
C ARG A 186 7.90 -9.08 -5.22
N GLN A 187 7.39 -7.86 -5.47
CA GLN A 187 7.78 -7.08 -6.64
C GLN A 187 9.28 -6.74 -6.54
N ASN A 188 10.03 -6.88 -7.62
CA ASN A 188 11.46 -6.61 -7.63
C ASN A 188 11.73 -5.10 -7.55
N TYR A 189 12.77 -4.68 -6.83
CA TYR A 189 13.18 -3.26 -6.75
C TYR A 189 14.68 -3.09 -7.05
N PRO A 190 15.08 -2.13 -7.90
CA PRO A 190 14.21 -1.23 -8.67
C PRO A 190 13.48 -1.94 -9.83
N ASN A 191 12.28 -1.46 -10.15
CA ASN A 191 11.53 -1.81 -11.37
C ASN A 191 10.81 -0.56 -11.90
N PRO A 192 11.12 -0.04 -13.11
CA PRO A 192 12.03 -0.60 -14.11
C PRO A 192 13.50 -0.60 -13.69
N MET A 193 14.27 -1.60 -14.12
CA MET A 193 15.74 -1.56 -14.02
C MET A 193 16.26 -0.62 -15.11
N ALA A 194 16.63 0.60 -14.74
CA ALA A 194 16.99 1.66 -15.69
C ALA A 194 18.45 2.17 -15.57
N ASP A 195 19.20 1.79 -14.54
CA ASP A 195 20.52 2.38 -14.27
C ASP A 195 21.68 1.58 -14.92
N ARG A 196 22.49 2.28 -15.73
CA ARG A 196 23.75 1.76 -16.30
C ARG A 196 24.86 1.59 -15.26
N LYS A 197 24.74 2.22 -14.07
CA LYS A 197 25.71 2.14 -12.98
C LYS A 197 25.36 1.05 -11.95
N GLN A 198 24.09 0.63 -11.88
CA GLN A 198 23.62 -0.46 -11.01
C GLN A 198 22.69 -1.41 -11.80
N PRO A 199 23.24 -2.32 -12.63
CA PRO A 199 22.46 -3.12 -13.57
C PRO A 199 21.81 -4.33 -12.87
N GLY A 200 21.01 -4.12 -11.82
CA GLY A 200 20.40 -5.21 -11.07
C GLY A 200 19.10 -4.84 -10.37
N THR A 201 18.43 -5.88 -9.86
CA THR A 201 17.23 -5.76 -9.05
C THR A 201 17.23 -6.80 -7.94
N ALA A 202 16.72 -6.42 -6.78
CA ALA A 202 16.47 -7.32 -5.66
C ALA A 202 15.10 -7.98 -5.83
N ILE A 203 15.07 -9.31 -5.71
CA ILE A 203 13.83 -10.09 -5.67
C ILE A 203 13.69 -10.66 -4.26
N GLY A 204 12.74 -10.13 -3.50
CA GLY A 204 12.39 -10.61 -2.16
C GLY A 204 11.31 -11.69 -2.20
N PHE A 205 11.30 -12.57 -1.21
CA PHE A 205 10.30 -13.61 -1.00
C PHE A 205 10.30 -14.08 0.46
N TYR A 206 9.20 -14.65 0.89
CA TYR A 206 9.08 -15.28 2.21
C TYR A 206 8.70 -16.75 2.09
N LEU A 207 9.26 -17.57 2.97
CA LEU A 207 8.95 -18.98 3.09
C LEU A 207 8.35 -19.27 4.48
N PRO A 208 7.15 -19.87 4.58
CA PRO A 208 6.51 -20.15 5.88
C PRO A 208 7.21 -21.28 6.63
N ARG A 209 7.94 -22.13 5.91
CA ARG A 209 8.83 -23.16 6.48
C ARG A 209 10.05 -23.34 5.62
N ALA A 210 11.10 -23.92 6.21
CA ALA A 210 12.28 -24.30 5.46
C ALA A 210 11.91 -25.30 4.35
N ALA A 211 12.34 -25.02 3.13
CA ALA A 211 12.02 -25.85 1.97
C ALA A 211 13.08 -25.73 0.88
N LYS A 212 13.03 -26.65 -0.09
CA LYS A 212 13.70 -26.46 -1.38
C LYS A 212 12.88 -25.52 -2.25
N ILE A 213 13.51 -24.49 -2.77
CA ILE A 213 12.90 -23.54 -3.72
C ILE A 213 13.64 -23.53 -5.06
N ASP A 214 12.98 -23.06 -6.11
CA ASP A 214 13.57 -22.73 -7.41
C ASP A 214 13.10 -21.32 -7.82
N LEU A 215 14.00 -20.34 -7.75
CA LEU A 215 13.75 -18.97 -8.22
C LEU A 215 14.45 -18.79 -9.57
N SER A 216 13.67 -18.50 -10.61
CA SER A 216 14.13 -18.47 -11.99
C SER A 216 13.55 -17.28 -12.75
N VAL A 217 14.31 -16.76 -13.72
CA VAL A 217 13.91 -15.67 -14.62
C VAL A 217 13.58 -16.23 -16.01
N TYR A 218 12.57 -15.67 -16.64
CA TYR A 218 12.03 -16.03 -17.95
C TYR A 218 11.83 -14.78 -18.81
N ASN A 219 12.00 -14.91 -20.12
CA ASN A 219 11.68 -13.84 -21.06
C ASN A 219 10.18 -13.80 -21.39
N ALA A 220 9.74 -12.81 -22.17
CA ALA A 220 8.33 -12.65 -22.57
C ALA A 220 7.73 -13.83 -23.36
N THR A 221 8.56 -14.73 -23.91
CA THR A 221 8.10 -15.95 -24.60
C THR A 221 8.00 -17.16 -23.66
N GLY A 222 8.30 -16.99 -22.37
CA GLY A 222 8.32 -18.06 -21.37
C GLY A 222 9.58 -18.92 -21.39
N GLN A 223 10.61 -18.55 -22.16
CA GLN A 223 11.88 -19.27 -22.12
C GLN A 223 12.64 -18.92 -20.84
N LYS A 224 13.13 -19.93 -20.12
CA LYS A 224 13.98 -19.72 -18.94
C LYS A 224 15.30 -19.10 -19.37
N VAL A 225 15.59 -17.93 -18.83
CA VAL A 225 16.81 -17.15 -19.06
C VAL A 225 17.86 -17.52 -18.04
N GLU A 226 17.47 -17.59 -16.76
CA GLU A 226 18.43 -17.78 -15.67
C GLU A 226 17.80 -18.49 -14.47
N SER A 227 18.61 -19.22 -13.70
CA SER A 227 18.23 -19.77 -12.39
C SER A 227 18.96 -18.96 -11.32
N LEU A 228 18.24 -18.11 -10.60
CA LEU A 228 18.84 -17.24 -9.59
C LEU A 228 19.15 -18.02 -8.31
N TRP A 229 18.28 -18.95 -7.95
CA TRP A 229 18.50 -19.86 -6.82
C TRP A 229 17.82 -21.19 -7.04
N LYS A 230 18.47 -22.28 -6.60
CA LYS A 230 17.84 -23.60 -6.54
C LYS A 230 18.42 -24.42 -5.40
N GLY A 231 17.61 -24.70 -4.38
CA GLY A 231 18.07 -25.45 -3.22
C GLY A 231 17.30 -25.11 -1.95
N TRP A 232 17.78 -25.67 -0.84
CA TRP A 232 17.21 -25.42 0.48
C TRP A 232 17.38 -23.97 0.93
N ARG A 233 16.34 -23.41 1.54
CA ARG A 233 16.32 -22.14 2.26
C ARG A 233 15.62 -22.36 3.62
N PRO A 234 16.03 -21.63 4.68
CA PRO A 234 15.28 -21.61 5.93
C PRO A 234 13.90 -20.97 5.75
N ALA A 235 13.04 -21.12 6.76
CA ALA A 235 11.83 -20.31 6.85
C ALA A 235 12.20 -18.83 7.04
N GLY A 236 11.24 -17.95 6.76
CA GLY A 236 11.41 -16.50 6.83
C GLY A 236 11.75 -15.86 5.50
N GLU A 237 12.19 -14.61 5.59
CA GLU A 237 12.51 -13.76 4.46
C GLU A 237 13.78 -14.18 3.72
N GLY A 238 13.78 -13.92 2.42
CA GLY A 238 14.89 -14.19 1.53
C GLY A 238 14.93 -13.21 0.37
N THR A 239 16.11 -12.68 0.10
CA THR A 239 16.34 -11.81 -1.06
C THR A 239 17.40 -12.43 -1.96
N VAL A 240 17.18 -12.33 -3.28
CA VAL A 240 18.14 -12.73 -4.31
C VAL A 240 18.28 -11.60 -5.32
N GLN A 241 19.53 -11.22 -5.59
CA GLN A 241 19.86 -10.23 -6.61
C GLN A 241 19.84 -10.87 -8.00
N TRP A 242 19.20 -10.20 -8.96
CA TRP A 242 19.37 -10.50 -10.38
C TRP A 242 20.18 -9.38 -11.04
N LEU A 243 21.26 -9.77 -11.71
CA LEU A 243 22.14 -8.87 -12.47
C LEU A 243 22.07 -9.29 -13.95
N PRO A 244 21.17 -8.69 -14.77
CA PRO A 244 21.07 -9.08 -16.17
C PRO A 244 22.41 -8.90 -16.89
N SER A 245 22.76 -9.85 -17.76
CA SER A 245 23.95 -9.73 -18.61
C SER A 245 23.74 -8.72 -19.75
N GLU A 246 24.83 -8.26 -20.38
CA GLU A 246 24.80 -7.44 -21.61
C GLU A 246 24.07 -8.11 -22.79
N HIS A 247 23.84 -9.42 -22.73
CA HIS A 247 23.14 -10.17 -23.78
C HIS A 247 21.63 -10.26 -23.56
N HIS A 248 21.12 -9.81 -22.41
CA HIS A 248 19.68 -9.74 -22.15
C HIS A 248 19.08 -8.52 -22.85
N ALA A 249 18.08 -8.75 -23.69
CA ALA A 249 17.40 -7.68 -24.44
C ALA A 249 16.55 -6.80 -23.51
N ASN A 250 16.42 -5.52 -23.83
CA ASN A 250 15.45 -4.65 -23.17
C ASN A 250 14.03 -5.20 -23.38
N GLY A 251 13.19 -5.09 -22.35
CA GLY A 251 11.80 -5.53 -22.40
C GLY A 251 11.32 -6.22 -21.13
N ILE A 252 10.21 -6.92 -21.28
CA ILE A 252 9.51 -7.56 -20.18
C ILE A 252 10.15 -8.92 -19.88
N TYR A 253 10.40 -9.15 -18.59
CA TYR A 253 10.78 -10.43 -18.02
C TYR A 253 9.79 -10.84 -16.94
N TYR A 254 9.79 -12.13 -16.64
CA TYR A 254 9.05 -12.70 -15.54
C TYR A 254 10.02 -13.44 -14.63
N TYR A 255 9.82 -13.37 -13.33
CA TYR A 255 10.54 -14.20 -12.38
C TYR A 255 9.52 -15.04 -11.61
N THR A 256 9.87 -16.29 -11.38
CA THR A 256 8.98 -17.28 -10.78
C THR A 256 9.70 -17.98 -9.64
N LEU A 257 9.06 -17.97 -8.48
CA LEU A 257 9.44 -18.73 -7.31
C LEU A 257 8.59 -19.99 -7.25
N ARG A 258 9.25 -21.14 -7.26
CA ARG A 258 8.65 -22.43 -6.92
C ARG A 258 8.95 -22.77 -5.48
N TYR A 259 7.91 -23.06 -4.72
CA TYR A 259 7.97 -23.56 -3.35
C TYR A 259 7.08 -24.79 -3.27
N GLU A 260 7.69 -25.97 -3.05
CA GLU A 260 7.00 -27.26 -3.15
C GLU A 260 6.27 -27.41 -4.50
N GLU A 261 4.95 -27.67 -4.49
CA GLU A 261 4.11 -27.78 -5.70
C GLU A 261 3.52 -26.43 -6.15
N LYS A 262 3.73 -25.35 -5.38
CA LYS A 262 3.16 -24.04 -5.67
C LYS A 262 4.15 -23.16 -6.44
N LEU A 263 3.60 -22.27 -7.27
CA LEU A 263 4.34 -21.31 -8.09
C LEU A 263 3.78 -19.91 -7.87
N HIS A 264 4.66 -18.93 -7.70
CA HIS A 264 4.31 -17.52 -7.72
C HIS A 264 5.16 -16.82 -8.79
N THR A 265 4.55 -15.99 -9.62
CA THR A 265 5.22 -15.30 -10.74
C THR A 265 4.92 -13.81 -10.69
N LYS A 266 5.96 -12.98 -10.88
CA LYS A 266 5.85 -11.52 -11.00
C LYS A 266 6.57 -11.05 -12.27
N ARG A 267 6.24 -9.84 -12.72
CA ARG A 267 6.74 -9.24 -13.96
C ARG A 267 7.75 -8.14 -13.62
N MET A 268 8.79 -8.00 -14.41
CA MET A 268 9.78 -6.92 -14.30
C MET A 268 10.13 -6.34 -15.67
N LEU A 269 10.57 -5.07 -15.69
CA LEU A 269 10.94 -4.34 -16.90
C LEU A 269 12.44 -4.02 -16.88
N LEU A 270 13.15 -4.45 -17.92
CA LEU A 270 14.56 -4.12 -18.15
C LEU A 270 14.68 -3.03 -19.22
N LEU A 271 15.31 -1.90 -18.88
CA LEU A 271 15.60 -0.78 -19.77
C LEU A 271 17.08 -0.38 -19.67
N ARG A 272 17.79 -0.28 -20.79
CA ARG A 272 19.22 0.10 -20.86
C ARG A 272 19.50 1.08 -21.99
#